data_AF-A0A1E4GBY5-F1
#
_entry.id   AF-A0A1E4GBY5-F1
#
_cell.length_a   1.000
_cell.length_b   1.000
_cell.length_c   1.000
_cell.angle_alpha   90.00
_cell.angle_beta   90.00
_cell.angle_gamma   90.00
#
_symmetry.space_group_name_H-M   'P 1'
#
loop_
_entity.id
_entity.type
_entity.pdbx_description
1 polymer ?
#
loop_
_entity_poly.entity_id
_entity_poly.type
_entity_poly.pdbx_seq_one_letter_code
_entity_poly.pdbx_strand_id
1 'polypeptide(L)'
;MDTHTIVSRRSLLKASSFLAAAIAVPAAAAEDTPEVPDVLAVLLAEYEASAMARRTIRDAMHDAEQRFDLDMSKAGPYVPIECGDNSGRMPKLDHMFVGAVDPWTAKHRLGNYAEAAIEAASLSGNDLSEVQRTFRNKRRQLARQIVKYDAMYRETAVPKEAEERAYWRVSDARDALLLWSPATLFEAARIVCTVDRVNRSSQGASLVGLHDLATMLDPITGVA
;
A
#
# COMPACT_ATOMS: atom_id res chain seq x y z
N MET A 1 -20.79 -19.17 -23.95
CA MET A 1 -21.08 -19.18 -22.50
C MET A 1 -19.77 -19.40 -21.79
N ASP A 2 -19.32 -18.38 -21.06
CA ASP A 2 -17.95 -18.26 -20.57
C ASP A 2 -17.66 -19.24 -19.44
N THR A 3 -16.84 -20.25 -19.74
CA THR A 3 -16.36 -21.27 -18.79
C THR A 3 -15.70 -20.68 -17.54
N HIS A 4 -15.15 -19.46 -17.61
CA HIS A 4 -14.59 -18.75 -16.47
C HIS A 4 -15.61 -18.33 -15.39
N THR A 5 -16.89 -18.15 -15.73
CA THR A 5 -17.92 -17.76 -14.75
C THR A 5 -18.55 -18.94 -14.02
N ILE A 6 -18.51 -20.14 -14.61
CA ILE A 6 -19.09 -21.35 -14.02
C ILE A 6 -18.14 -21.94 -12.96
N VAL A 7 -16.83 -21.89 -13.22
CA VAL A 7 -15.81 -22.33 -12.25
C VAL A 7 -15.81 -21.44 -11.01
N SER A 8 -15.98 -20.11 -11.15
CA SER A 8 -16.01 -19.21 -9.98
C SER A 8 -17.22 -19.41 -9.07
N ARG A 9 -18.41 -19.68 -9.62
CA ARG A 9 -19.63 -19.92 -8.82
C ARG A 9 -19.63 -21.25 -8.10
N ARG A 10 -19.14 -22.33 -8.73
CA ARG A 10 -19.01 -23.64 -8.08
C ARG A 10 -17.96 -23.60 -6.97
N SER A 11 -16.81 -22.96 -7.19
CA SER A 11 -15.79 -22.80 -6.14
C SER A 11 -16.28 -21.95 -4.98
N LEU A 12 -17.07 -20.90 -5.24
CA LEU A 12 -17.68 -20.08 -4.19
C LEU A 12 -18.76 -20.82 -3.37
N LEU A 13 -19.61 -21.62 -4.02
CA LEU A 13 -20.61 -22.45 -3.33
C LEU A 13 -19.99 -23.60 -2.53
N LYS A 14 -18.87 -24.16 -3.01
CA LYS A 14 -18.07 -25.15 -2.27
C LYS A 14 -17.39 -24.51 -1.05
N ALA A 15 -16.78 -23.34 -1.23
CA ALA A 15 -16.15 -22.62 -0.12
C ALA A 15 -17.17 -22.20 0.95
N SER A 16 -18.38 -21.80 0.57
CA SER A 16 -19.42 -21.38 1.52
C SER A 16 -20.01 -22.54 2.33
N SER A 17 -20.22 -23.71 1.73
CA SER A 17 -20.69 -24.90 2.45
C SER A 17 -19.64 -25.46 3.41
N PHE A 18 -18.36 -25.38 3.05
CA PHE A 18 -17.26 -25.74 3.95
C PHE A 18 -17.06 -24.75 5.09
N LEU A 19 -17.20 -23.44 4.83
CA LEU A 19 -17.22 -22.43 5.90
C LEU A 19 -18.33 -22.73 6.92
N ALA A 20 -19.53 -23.09 6.46
CA ALA A 20 -20.61 -23.48 7.35
C ALA A 20 -20.29 -24.76 8.16
N ALA A 21 -19.62 -25.75 7.55
CA ALA A 21 -19.21 -26.99 8.22
C ALA A 21 -18.05 -26.79 9.22
N ALA A 22 -17.08 -25.93 8.90
CA ALA A 22 -15.95 -25.61 9.77
C ALA A 22 -16.39 -24.76 10.97
N ILE A 23 -17.36 -23.86 10.80
CA ILE A 23 -17.98 -23.08 11.89
C ILE A 23 -18.80 -23.96 12.83
N ALA A 24 -19.33 -25.09 12.34
CA ALA A 24 -20.13 -26.02 13.11
C ALA A 24 -19.33 -27.03 13.97
N VAL A 25 -18.00 -27.03 13.90
CA VAL A 25 -17.16 -27.87 14.78
C VAL A 25 -17.12 -27.21 16.16
N PRO A 26 -17.79 -27.76 17.19
CA PRO A 26 -17.78 -27.17 18.52
C PRO A 26 -16.41 -27.39 19.16
N ALA A 27 -15.90 -26.38 19.87
CA ALA A 27 -14.70 -26.47 20.70
C ALA A 27 -14.75 -27.55 21.81
N ALA A 28 -15.87 -28.26 21.96
CA ALA A 28 -16.14 -29.26 22.98
C ALA A 28 -15.94 -30.73 22.54
N ALA A 29 -15.60 -31.00 21.27
CA ALA A 29 -15.25 -32.34 20.80
C ALA A 29 -13.72 -32.60 20.83
N ALA A 30 -13.00 -31.89 21.68
CA ALA A 30 -11.53 -31.80 21.71
C ALA A 30 -10.84 -32.89 22.56
N GLU A 31 -11.57 -33.85 23.14
CA GLU A 31 -10.95 -34.91 23.96
C GLU A 31 -10.47 -36.12 23.15
N ASP A 32 -10.82 -36.21 21.86
CA ASP A 32 -10.38 -37.28 20.95
C ASP A 32 -10.06 -36.72 19.55
N THR A 33 -9.62 -35.46 19.50
CA THR A 33 -9.20 -34.84 18.24
C THR A 33 -7.91 -35.47 17.75
N PRO A 34 -7.83 -35.98 16.51
CA PRO A 34 -6.56 -36.34 15.91
C PRO A 34 -5.63 -35.13 16.00
N GLU A 35 -4.46 -35.30 16.63
CA GLU A 35 -3.51 -34.20 16.80
C GLU A 35 -3.19 -33.59 15.44
N VAL A 36 -3.29 -32.26 15.35
CA VAL A 36 -2.77 -31.54 14.18
C VAL A 36 -1.28 -31.89 14.09
N PRO A 37 -0.77 -32.33 12.93
CA PRO A 37 0.65 -32.60 12.79
C PRO A 37 1.47 -31.39 13.25
N ASP A 38 2.50 -31.61 14.09
CA ASP A 38 3.33 -30.53 14.66
C ASP A 38 3.86 -29.57 13.58
N VAL A 39 4.19 -30.11 12.42
CA VAL A 39 4.65 -29.33 11.25
C VAL A 39 3.58 -28.33 10.79
N LEU A 40 2.32 -28.75 10.68
CA LEU A 40 1.22 -27.86 10.31
C LEU A 40 0.98 -26.81 11.41
N ALA A 41 1.07 -27.19 12.68
CA ALA A 41 0.96 -26.24 13.78
C ALA A 41 2.03 -25.14 13.72
N VAL A 42 3.28 -25.50 13.40
CA VAL A 42 4.38 -24.55 13.21
C VAL A 42 4.16 -23.65 12.00
N LEU A 43 3.71 -24.19 10.85
CA LEU A 43 3.42 -23.41 9.65
C LEU A 43 2.32 -22.37 9.89
N LEU A 44 1.23 -22.77 10.56
CA LEU A 44 0.13 -21.88 10.90
C LEU A 44 0.56 -20.78 11.88
N ALA A 45 1.37 -21.12 12.88
CA ALA A 45 1.91 -20.16 13.83
C ALA A 45 2.84 -19.14 13.15
N GLU A 46 3.73 -19.59 12.25
CA GLU A 46 4.65 -18.71 11.53
C GLU A 46 3.89 -17.80 10.55
N TYR A 47 2.87 -18.32 9.85
CA TYR A 47 2.01 -17.52 8.99
C TYR A 47 1.29 -16.41 9.77
N GLU A 48 0.69 -16.75 10.92
CA GLU A 48 0.01 -15.78 11.78
C GLU A 48 1.00 -14.73 12.33
N ALA A 49 2.13 -15.17 12.87
CA ALA A 49 3.14 -14.27 13.44
C ALA A 49 3.71 -13.31 12.40
N SER A 50 3.99 -13.80 11.19
CA SER A 50 4.49 -12.99 10.08
C SER A 50 3.46 -11.95 9.65
N ALA A 51 2.19 -12.33 9.53
CA ALA A 51 1.13 -11.41 9.13
C ALA A 51 0.89 -10.32 10.18
N MET A 52 0.92 -10.66 11.47
CA MET A 52 0.81 -9.69 12.58
C MET A 52 2.02 -8.74 12.64
N ALA A 53 3.22 -9.25 12.44
CA ALA A 53 4.42 -8.41 12.38
C ALA A 53 4.35 -7.40 11.24
N ARG A 54 3.94 -7.84 10.05
CA ARG A 54 3.78 -6.94 8.90
C ARG A 54 2.69 -5.90 9.13
N ARG A 55 1.54 -6.27 9.70
CA ARG A 55 0.48 -5.32 10.06
C ARG A 55 1.03 -4.22 10.96
N THR A 56 1.75 -4.59 12.02
CA THR A 56 2.33 -3.63 12.98
C THR A 56 3.26 -2.63 12.28
N ILE A 57 4.08 -3.10 11.34
CA ILE A 57 4.97 -2.24 10.55
C ILE A 57 4.17 -1.34 9.61
N ARG A 58 3.10 -1.87 9.00
CA ARG A 58 2.23 -1.10 8.11
C ARG A 58 1.48 0.00 8.84
N ASP A 59 0.99 -0.28 10.04
CA ASP A 59 0.34 0.70 10.91
C ASP A 59 1.35 1.80 11.28
N ALA A 60 2.58 1.44 11.65
CA ALA A 60 3.65 2.42 11.91
C ALA A 60 4.04 3.24 10.67
N MET A 61 4.05 2.62 9.49
CA MET A 61 4.29 3.30 8.22
C MET A 61 3.18 4.30 7.91
N HIS A 62 1.92 3.91 8.08
CA HIS A 62 0.77 4.77 7.87
C HIS A 62 0.78 5.96 8.84
N ASP A 63 1.09 5.74 10.12
CA ASP A 63 1.25 6.80 11.11
C ASP A 63 2.38 7.77 10.74
N ALA A 64 3.51 7.25 10.24
CA ALA A 64 4.63 8.08 9.77
C ALA A 64 4.26 8.91 8.53
N GLU A 65 3.52 8.33 7.59
CA GLU A 65 2.99 9.02 6.40
C GLU A 65 2.00 10.13 6.80
N GLN A 66 1.07 9.85 7.71
CA GLN A 66 0.13 10.86 8.20
C GLN A 66 0.84 12.02 8.90
N ARG A 67 1.87 11.74 9.70
CA ARG A 67 2.69 12.78 10.35
C ARG A 67 3.44 13.60 9.31
N PHE A 68 4.03 12.94 8.31
CA PHE A 68 4.69 13.61 7.20
C PHE A 68 3.72 14.54 6.47
N ASP A 69 2.53 14.07 6.12
CA ASP A 69 1.51 14.87 5.45
C ASP A 69 1.07 16.07 6.29
N LEU A 70 0.91 15.88 7.60
CA LEU A 70 0.57 16.95 8.54
C LEU A 70 1.69 18.00 8.59
N ASP A 71 2.94 17.59 8.71
CA ASP A 71 4.07 18.51 8.81
C ASP A 71 4.35 19.22 7.47
N MET A 72 4.13 18.54 6.35
CA MET A 72 4.10 19.12 5.01
C MET A 72 2.99 20.18 4.89
N SER A 73 1.78 19.90 5.40
CA SER A 73 0.67 20.85 5.37
C SER A 73 0.97 22.13 6.17
N LYS A 74 1.64 22.01 7.33
CA LYS A 74 2.11 23.15 8.14
C LYS A 74 3.25 23.92 7.47
N ALA A 75 4.10 23.23 6.70
CA ALA A 75 5.26 23.83 6.06
C ALA A 75 4.90 24.73 4.86
N GLY A 76 3.70 24.54 4.29
CA GLY A 76 3.15 25.35 3.20
C GLY A 76 3.57 24.88 1.80
N PRO A 77 3.35 25.67 0.74
CA PRO A 77 3.74 25.30 -0.62
C PRO A 77 5.25 25.45 -0.84
N TYR A 78 5.81 24.62 -1.74
CA TYR A 78 7.24 24.66 -2.14
C TYR A 78 7.69 26.04 -2.63
N VAL A 79 6.83 26.76 -3.36
CA VAL A 79 7.06 28.16 -3.73
C VAL A 79 5.69 28.83 -3.80
N PRO A 80 5.37 29.80 -2.93
CA PRO A 80 4.16 30.59 -3.10
C PRO A 80 4.30 31.41 -4.38
N ILE A 81 3.34 31.28 -5.28
CA ILE A 81 3.26 32.09 -6.50
C ILE A 81 2.01 32.93 -6.34
N GLU A 82 2.22 34.22 -6.11
CA GLU A 82 1.12 35.18 -6.02
C GLU A 82 0.42 35.21 -7.38
N CYS A 83 -0.79 34.63 -7.42
CA CYS A 83 -1.73 34.89 -8.50
C CYS A 83 -2.28 36.30 -8.25
N GLY A 84 -1.53 37.31 -8.69
CA GLY A 84 -2.00 38.67 -8.75
C GLY A 84 -3.00 38.78 -9.88
N ASP A 85 -4.28 38.92 -9.56
CA ASP A 85 -5.20 39.58 -10.48
C ASP A 85 -5.00 41.08 -10.18
N ASN A 86 -4.42 41.84 -11.12
CA ASN A 86 -5.21 42.58 -12.09
C ASN A 86 -4.48 42.63 -13.44
N SER A 87 -4.99 41.86 -14.41
CA SER A 87 -4.72 41.87 -15.87
C SER A 87 -3.28 41.71 -16.41
N GLY A 88 -2.24 41.67 -15.59
CA GLY A 88 -0.87 41.23 -15.92
C GLY A 88 -0.62 39.75 -15.60
N ARG A 89 -1.30 38.85 -16.30
CA ARG A 89 -1.40 37.43 -15.94
C ARG A 89 -0.14 36.62 -16.31
N MET A 90 0.68 36.30 -15.31
CA MET A 90 1.49 35.07 -15.37
C MET A 90 0.53 33.87 -15.24
N PRO A 91 0.64 32.83 -16.09
CA PRO A 91 -0.32 31.73 -16.10
C PRO A 91 -0.33 31.04 -14.74
N LYS A 92 -1.55 30.87 -14.22
CA LYS A 92 -1.85 30.20 -12.95
C LYS A 92 -1.09 28.87 -12.91
N LEU A 93 -0.06 28.82 -12.08
CA LEU A 93 0.40 27.56 -11.51
C LEU A 93 -0.73 27.16 -10.58
N ASP A 94 -1.57 26.25 -11.07
CA ASP A 94 -2.75 25.78 -10.35
C ASP A 94 -2.43 25.53 -8.88
N HIS A 95 -3.47 25.67 -8.09
CA HIS A 95 -3.70 25.30 -6.69
C HIS A 95 -3.16 23.91 -6.27
N MET A 96 -2.47 23.20 -7.17
CA MET A 96 -1.76 21.93 -7.00
C MET A 96 -0.31 22.08 -6.49
N PHE A 97 0.23 23.29 -6.28
CA PHE A 97 1.54 23.46 -5.60
C PHE A 97 1.48 23.24 -4.07
N VAL A 98 0.32 22.81 -3.57
CA VAL A 98 0.10 22.38 -2.18
C VAL A 98 0.60 20.96 -2.02
N GLY A 99 1.78 20.79 -1.41
CA GLY A 99 2.23 19.56 -0.73
C GLY A 99 2.46 18.28 -1.55
N ALA A 100 1.87 18.10 -2.73
CA ALA A 100 1.72 16.79 -3.37
C ALA A 100 2.53 16.55 -4.65
N VAL A 101 3.35 17.52 -5.07
CA VAL A 101 4.16 17.37 -6.29
C VAL A 101 5.59 16.98 -5.91
N ASP A 102 6.10 15.89 -6.49
CA ASP A 102 7.47 15.46 -6.26
C ASP A 102 8.49 16.53 -6.72
N PRO A 103 9.67 16.61 -6.10
CA PRO A 103 10.68 17.65 -6.39
C PRO A 103 11.07 17.77 -7.87
N TRP A 104 11.06 16.66 -8.62
CA TRP A 104 11.43 16.65 -10.03
C TRP A 104 10.33 17.31 -10.89
N THR A 105 9.07 16.96 -10.64
CA THR A 105 7.93 17.58 -11.32
C THR A 105 7.81 19.07 -10.99
N ALA A 106 8.07 19.48 -9.75
CA ALA A 106 8.07 20.88 -9.34
C ALA A 106 9.15 21.70 -10.08
N LYS A 107 10.35 21.13 -10.23
CA LYS A 107 11.46 21.75 -10.98
C LYS A 107 11.17 21.88 -12.47
N HIS A 108 10.64 20.83 -13.10
CA HIS A 108 10.34 20.84 -14.53
C HIS A 108 9.25 21.85 -14.86
N ARG A 109 8.18 21.90 -14.05
CA ARG A 109 7.10 22.86 -14.23
C ARG A 109 7.63 24.29 -14.10
N LEU A 110 8.39 24.62 -13.03
CA LEU A 110 8.98 25.95 -12.87
C LEU A 110 9.86 26.36 -14.07
N GLY A 111 10.55 25.42 -14.71
CA GLY A 111 11.27 25.63 -15.97
C GLY A 111 10.35 26.06 -17.11
N ASN A 112 9.30 25.30 -17.40
CA ASN A 112 8.33 25.60 -18.46
C ASN A 112 7.67 26.97 -18.26
N TYR A 113 7.35 27.34 -17.01
CA TYR A 113 6.78 28.65 -16.70
C TYR A 113 7.77 29.79 -16.88
N ALA A 114 9.05 29.56 -16.57
CA ALA A 114 10.10 30.55 -16.80
C ALA A 114 10.27 30.84 -18.29
N GLU A 115 10.27 29.79 -19.14
CA GLU A 115 10.39 29.93 -20.58
C GLU A 115 9.23 30.75 -21.18
N ALA A 116 7.99 30.38 -20.87
CA ALA A 116 6.80 31.08 -21.36
C ALA A 116 6.75 32.55 -20.91
N ALA A 117 7.15 32.85 -19.68
CA ALA A 117 7.17 34.21 -19.15
C ALA A 117 8.31 35.07 -19.74
N ILE A 118 9.47 34.48 -20.01
CA ILE A 118 10.61 35.14 -20.67
C ILE A 118 10.24 35.48 -22.12
N GLU A 119 9.57 34.57 -22.83
CA GLU A 119 9.07 34.78 -24.19
C GLU A 119 7.98 35.88 -24.23
N ALA A 120 7.05 35.88 -23.29
CA ALA A 120 6.04 36.94 -23.21
C ALA A 120 6.65 38.32 -22.90
N ALA A 121 7.66 38.37 -22.02
CA ALA A 121 8.35 39.61 -21.66
C ALA A 121 9.19 40.18 -22.82
N SER A 122 9.84 39.32 -23.62
CA SER A 122 10.62 39.76 -24.78
C SER A 122 9.75 40.32 -25.91
N LEU A 123 8.53 39.81 -26.07
CA LEU A 123 7.56 40.29 -27.08
C LEU A 123 6.83 41.58 -26.67
N SER A 124 6.68 41.83 -25.36
CA SER A 124 5.89 42.96 -24.83
C SER A 124 6.71 44.19 -24.43
N GLY A 125 8.05 44.13 -24.51
CA GLY A 125 8.94 45.21 -24.07
C GLY A 125 8.99 45.42 -22.55
N ASN A 126 8.47 44.46 -21.78
CA ASN A 126 8.57 44.44 -20.33
C ASN A 126 10.03 44.24 -19.87
N ASP A 127 10.35 44.60 -18.62
CA ASP A 127 11.70 44.46 -18.08
C ASP A 127 12.09 42.98 -17.90
N LEU A 128 12.70 42.43 -18.96
CA LEU A 128 13.20 41.07 -19.03
C LEU A 128 14.15 40.74 -17.87
N SER A 129 14.93 41.73 -17.41
CA SER A 129 15.91 41.55 -16.35
C SER A 129 15.22 41.31 -15.00
N GLU A 130 14.09 41.97 -14.76
CA GLU A 130 13.25 41.80 -13.59
C GLU A 130 12.57 40.43 -13.58
N VAL A 131 11.99 40.01 -14.71
CA VAL A 131 11.37 38.67 -14.86
C VAL A 131 12.40 37.57 -14.58
N GLN A 132 13.58 37.65 -15.19
CA GLN A 132 14.66 36.69 -14.96
C GLN A 132 15.17 36.68 -13.52
N ARG A 133 15.21 37.84 -12.85
CA ARG A 133 15.58 37.96 -11.43
C ARG A 133 14.53 37.28 -10.54
N THR A 134 13.25 37.47 -10.82
CA THR A 134 12.14 36.82 -10.10
C THR A 134 12.22 35.30 -10.21
N PHE A 135 12.39 34.74 -11.41
CA PHE A 135 12.53 33.29 -11.57
C PHE A 135 13.80 32.72 -10.92
N ARG A 136 14.92 33.45 -10.96
CA ARG A 136 16.13 33.05 -10.20
C ARG A 136 15.85 32.97 -8.70
N ASN A 137 15.12 33.92 -8.14
CA ASN A 137 14.73 33.90 -6.73
C ASN A 137 13.76 32.75 -6.42
N LYS A 138 12.77 32.48 -7.29
CA LYS A 138 11.83 31.36 -7.14
C LYS A 138 12.54 30.00 -7.22
N ARG A 139 13.53 29.84 -8.12
CA ARG A 139 14.37 28.63 -8.19
C ARG A 139 15.18 28.42 -6.91
N ARG A 140 15.73 29.49 -6.33
CA ARG A 140 16.45 29.43 -5.04
C ARG A 140 15.51 29.06 -3.89
N GLN A 141 14.28 29.61 -3.87
CA GLN A 141 13.26 29.25 -2.90
C GLN A 141 12.86 27.77 -3.02
N LEU A 142 12.60 27.29 -4.24
CA LEU A 142 12.29 25.88 -4.50
C LEU A 142 13.40 24.97 -4.00
N ALA A 143 14.67 25.29 -4.30
CA ALA A 143 15.80 24.49 -3.84
C ALA A 143 15.89 24.40 -2.31
N ARG A 144 15.64 25.51 -1.59
CA ARG A 144 15.60 25.52 -0.12
C ARG A 144 14.46 24.68 0.44
N GLN A 145 13.30 24.72 -0.21
CA GLN A 145 12.11 23.96 0.22
C GLN A 145 12.26 22.46 -0.06
N ILE A 146 12.89 22.08 -1.17
CA ILE A 146 13.28 20.67 -1.41
C ILE A 146 14.19 20.18 -0.28
N VAL A 147 15.23 20.92 0.08
CA VAL A 147 16.13 20.54 1.18
C VAL A 147 15.37 20.42 2.51
N LYS A 148 14.42 21.33 2.79
CA LYS A 148 13.59 21.29 3.99
C LYS A 148 12.70 20.03 4.02
N TYR A 149 12.06 19.68 2.90
CA TYR A 149 11.15 18.53 2.86
C TYR A 149 11.91 17.20 2.82
N ASP A 150 13.09 17.17 2.19
CA ASP A 150 13.99 16.02 2.28
C ASP A 150 14.43 15.79 3.74
N ALA A 151 14.68 16.86 4.51
CA ALA A 151 14.98 16.74 5.94
C ALA A 151 13.77 16.21 6.73
N MET A 152 12.57 16.77 6.50
CA MET A 152 11.33 16.28 7.12
C MET A 152 11.07 14.80 6.80
N TYR A 153 11.31 14.38 5.56
CA TYR A 153 11.15 13.00 5.12
C TYR A 153 12.14 12.05 5.81
N ARG A 154 13.38 12.51 6.06
CA ARG A 154 14.36 11.73 6.82
C ARG A 154 14.00 11.63 8.30
N GLU A 155 13.38 12.68 8.86
CA GLU A 155 12.94 12.72 10.26
C GLU A 155 11.72 11.85 10.53
N THR A 156 10.82 11.67 9.57
CA THR A 156 9.62 10.83 9.74
C THR A 156 9.91 9.33 9.77
N ALA A 157 11.15 8.91 9.48
CA ALA A 157 11.66 7.55 9.68
C ALA A 157 10.73 6.46 9.11
N VAL A 158 10.17 6.68 7.92
CA VAL A 158 9.26 5.72 7.25
C VAL A 158 10.01 4.38 7.07
N PRO A 159 9.56 3.28 7.72
CA PRO A 159 10.33 2.05 7.82
C PRO A 159 10.20 1.17 6.57
N LYS A 160 10.49 1.72 5.38
CA LYS A 160 10.29 1.06 4.07
C LYS A 160 11.00 -0.29 3.98
N GLU A 161 12.27 -0.35 4.38
CA GLU A 161 13.04 -1.61 4.38
C GLU A 161 12.51 -2.65 5.39
N ALA A 162 11.85 -2.19 6.47
CA ALA A 162 11.20 -3.10 7.40
C ALA A 162 9.88 -3.63 6.81
N GLU A 163 9.11 -2.79 6.11
CA GLU A 163 7.89 -3.21 5.42
C GLU A 163 8.20 -4.24 4.34
N GLU A 164 9.22 -4.00 3.52
CA GLU A 164 9.64 -4.92 2.47
C GLU A 164 10.10 -6.28 3.04
N ARG A 165 10.92 -6.27 4.11
CA ARG A 165 11.32 -7.53 4.77
C ARG A 165 10.13 -8.28 5.38
N ALA A 166 9.19 -7.55 5.98
CA ALA A 166 7.99 -8.15 6.55
C ALA A 166 7.04 -8.67 5.45
N TYR A 167 6.98 -8.00 4.29
CA TYR A 167 6.29 -8.47 3.10
C TYR A 167 6.84 -9.82 2.65
N TRP A 168 8.16 -9.93 2.47
CA TRP A 168 8.80 -11.17 2.02
C TRP A 168 8.59 -12.31 3.02
N ARG A 169 8.72 -12.05 4.32
CA ARG A 169 8.47 -13.06 5.36
C ARG A 169 7.04 -13.60 5.30
N VAL A 170 6.04 -12.74 5.11
CA VAL A 170 4.63 -13.19 4.95
C VAL A 170 4.46 -14.01 3.68
N SER A 171 5.11 -13.61 2.58
CA SER A 171 5.08 -14.36 1.32
C SER A 171 5.67 -15.75 1.48
N ASP A 172 6.84 -15.86 2.12
CA ASP A 172 7.52 -17.14 2.36
C ASP A 172 6.66 -18.06 3.25
N ALA A 173 6.06 -17.51 4.32
CA ALA A 173 5.18 -18.27 5.20
C ALA A 173 3.88 -18.71 4.51
N ARG A 174 3.31 -17.86 3.63
CA ARG A 174 2.19 -18.21 2.76
C ARG A 174 2.58 -19.38 1.85
N ASP A 175 3.67 -19.24 1.11
CA ASP A 175 4.08 -20.23 0.12
C ASP A 175 4.42 -21.57 0.78
N ALA A 176 5.06 -21.55 1.95
CA ALA A 176 5.28 -22.75 2.76
C ALA A 176 3.97 -23.42 3.21
N LEU A 177 2.96 -22.64 3.61
CA LEU A 177 1.65 -23.16 3.98
C LEU A 177 0.90 -23.74 2.76
N LEU A 178 1.02 -23.13 1.58
CA LEU A 178 0.37 -23.61 0.35
C LEU A 178 0.96 -24.91 -0.20
N LEU A 179 2.19 -25.26 0.20
CA LEU A 179 2.77 -26.57 -0.09
C LEU A 179 2.18 -27.68 0.80
N TRP A 180 1.47 -27.32 1.88
CA TRP A 180 0.79 -28.31 2.70
C TRP A 180 -0.44 -28.84 1.97
N SER A 181 -0.49 -30.15 1.75
CA SER A 181 -1.71 -30.84 1.30
C SER A 181 -2.38 -31.43 2.54
N PRO A 182 -3.53 -30.88 2.99
CA PRO A 182 -4.15 -31.38 4.20
C PRO A 182 -4.64 -32.81 3.95
N ALA A 183 -4.46 -33.70 4.93
CA ALA A 183 -4.86 -35.11 4.79
C ALA A 183 -6.25 -35.37 5.39
N THR A 184 -6.71 -34.49 6.26
CA THR A 184 -7.94 -34.64 7.04
C THR A 184 -8.81 -33.38 7.00
N LEU A 185 -10.11 -33.57 7.23
CA LEU A 185 -11.05 -32.43 7.38
C LEU A 185 -10.68 -31.54 8.58
N PHE A 186 -10.04 -32.10 9.60
CA PHE A 186 -9.61 -31.35 10.77
C PHE A 186 -8.44 -30.39 10.45
N GLU A 187 -7.44 -30.85 9.71
CA GLU A 187 -6.36 -29.99 9.20
C GLU A 187 -6.91 -28.88 8.30
N ALA A 188 -7.80 -29.24 7.36
CA ALA A 188 -8.49 -28.29 6.50
C ALA A 188 -9.22 -27.20 7.29
N ALA A 189 -10.00 -27.58 8.30
CA ALA A 189 -10.70 -26.64 9.17
C ALA A 189 -9.73 -25.71 9.91
N ARG A 190 -8.63 -26.24 10.46
CA ARG A 190 -7.61 -25.44 11.17
C ARG A 190 -6.95 -24.41 10.26
N ILE A 191 -6.64 -24.79 9.02
CA ILE A 191 -6.09 -23.87 8.02
C ILE A 191 -7.09 -22.75 7.70
N VAL A 192 -8.34 -23.10 7.39
CA VAL A 192 -9.40 -22.12 7.07
C VAL A 192 -9.63 -21.14 8.23
N CYS A 193 -9.76 -21.63 9.46
CA CYS A 193 -9.94 -20.77 10.63
C CYS A 193 -8.76 -19.81 10.85
N THR A 194 -7.53 -20.29 10.65
CA THR A 194 -6.34 -19.46 10.80
C THR A 194 -6.26 -18.39 9.71
N VAL A 195 -6.50 -18.77 8.45
CA VAL A 195 -6.49 -17.84 7.31
C VAL A 195 -7.58 -16.78 7.44
N ASP A 196 -8.80 -17.14 7.83
CA ASP A 196 -9.88 -16.16 8.05
C ASP A 196 -9.51 -15.16 9.15
N ARG A 197 -9.00 -15.66 10.29
CA ARG A 197 -8.54 -14.81 11.40
C ARG A 197 -7.42 -13.86 10.97
N VAL A 198 -6.43 -14.35 10.23
CA VAL A 198 -5.31 -13.54 9.70
C VAL A 198 -5.79 -12.50 8.68
N ASN A 199 -6.69 -12.88 7.77
CA ASN A 199 -7.22 -12.00 6.73
C ASN A 199 -8.04 -10.83 7.32
N ARG A 200 -8.86 -11.11 8.35
CA ARG A 200 -9.61 -10.06 9.05
C ARG A 200 -8.70 -9.08 9.79
N SER A 201 -7.59 -9.58 10.31
CA SER A 201 -6.71 -8.80 11.18
C SER A 201 -5.57 -8.09 10.45
N SER A 202 -5.13 -8.55 9.27
CA SER A 202 -3.88 -8.09 8.65
C SER A 202 -4.03 -7.26 7.38
N GLN A 203 -5.25 -7.12 6.83
CA GLN A 203 -5.63 -6.36 5.63
C GLN A 203 -4.44 -6.03 4.68
N GLY A 204 -4.11 -6.92 3.75
CA GLY A 204 -2.98 -6.69 2.83
C GLY A 204 -2.91 -7.64 1.63
N ALA A 205 -2.17 -7.20 0.61
CA ALA A 205 -1.76 -8.05 -0.51
C ALA A 205 -0.78 -9.13 -0.01
N SER A 206 -0.79 -10.33 -0.58
CA SER A 206 0.06 -11.50 -0.23
C SER A 206 -0.41 -12.38 0.93
N LEU A 207 -1.68 -12.26 1.33
CA LEU A 207 -2.31 -13.25 2.21
C LEU A 207 -2.89 -14.41 1.40
N VAL A 208 -3.13 -15.55 2.06
CA VAL A 208 -3.82 -16.70 1.46
C VAL A 208 -5.23 -16.27 1.01
N GLY A 209 -5.46 -16.37 -0.30
CA GLY A 209 -6.73 -16.01 -0.93
C GLY A 209 -7.75 -17.15 -0.95
N LEU A 210 -8.98 -16.84 -1.33
CA LEU A 210 -10.04 -17.85 -1.52
C LEU A 210 -9.69 -18.88 -2.59
N HIS A 211 -8.99 -18.46 -3.66
CA HIS A 211 -8.53 -19.37 -4.71
C HIS A 211 -7.46 -20.34 -4.18
N ASP A 212 -6.51 -19.84 -3.41
CA ASP A 212 -5.46 -20.64 -2.78
C ASP A 212 -6.06 -21.70 -1.85
N LEU A 213 -7.02 -21.31 -1.00
CA LEU A 213 -7.78 -22.23 -0.14
C LEU A 213 -8.53 -23.29 -0.96
N ALA A 214 -9.21 -22.90 -2.04
CA ALA A 214 -9.95 -23.85 -2.87
C ALA A 214 -9.02 -24.91 -3.49
N THR A 215 -7.85 -24.48 -3.99
CA THR A 215 -6.85 -25.38 -4.59
C THR A 215 -6.25 -26.33 -3.55
N MET A 216 -5.93 -25.84 -2.36
CA MET A 216 -5.36 -26.65 -1.28
C MET A 216 -6.35 -27.69 -0.72
N LEU A 217 -7.65 -27.38 -0.74
CA LEU A 217 -8.69 -28.26 -0.20
C LEU A 217 -9.22 -29.28 -1.22
N ASP A 218 -9.01 -29.06 -2.52
CA ASP A 218 -9.52 -29.91 -3.60
C ASP A 218 -9.27 -31.42 -3.38
N PRO A 219 -8.06 -31.88 -2.96
CA PRO A 219 -7.76 -33.30 -2.79
C PRO A 219 -8.62 -34.02 -1.74
N ILE A 220 -9.09 -33.31 -0.71
CA ILE A 220 -9.84 -33.89 0.42
C ILE A 220 -11.34 -33.82 0.16
N THR A 221 -11.77 -32.85 -0.64
CA THR A 221 -13.20 -32.69 -0.96
C THR A 221 -13.71 -33.77 -1.94
N GLY A 222 -12.82 -34.52 -2.58
CA GLY A 222 -13.16 -35.72 -3.35
C GLY A 222 -14.08 -35.46 -4.55
N VAL A 223 -14.14 -34.23 -5.07
CA VAL A 223 -14.94 -33.91 -6.25
C VAL A 223 -14.05 -33.95 -7.49
N ALA A 224 -13.85 -35.16 -8.03
CA ALA A 224 -13.46 -35.36 -9.43
C ALA A 224 -14.62 -34.96 -10.36
#